data_AF-A0A3B0VWP6-F1
#
_entry.id   AF-A0A3B0VWP6-F1
#
_cell.length_a   1.000
_cell.length_b   1.000
_cell.length_c   1.000
_cell.angle_alpha   90.00
_cell.angle_beta   90.00
_cell.angle_gamma   90.00
#
_symmetry.space_group_name_H-M   'P 1'
#
loop_
_entity.id
_entity.type
_entity.pdbx_description
1 polymer ?
#
loop_
_entity_poly.entity_id
_entity_poly.type
_entity_poly.pdbx_seq_one_letter_code
_entity_poly.pdbx_strand_id
1 'polypeptide(L)' 'ARSRESGGTGLGLAIVKHVLDKHESELKIQSQVGKGSIFSCDFHLD' A
#
# COMPACT_ATOMS: atom_id res chain seq x y z
N ALA A 1 12.57 -4.16 12.11
CA ALA A 1 11.47 -4.64 11.24
C ALA A 1 11.25 -6.13 11.48
N ARG A 2 10.53 -6.49 12.55
CA ARG A 2 10.39 -7.89 13.00
C ARG A 2 9.54 -8.76 12.04
N SER A 3 8.63 -8.13 11.27
CA SER A 3 7.81 -8.81 10.26
C SER A 3 8.56 -9.27 9.00
N ARG A 4 9.82 -8.85 8.78
CA ARG A 4 10.59 -9.33 7.61
C ARG A 4 11.20 -10.70 7.83
N GLU A 5 11.52 -11.08 9.08
CA GLU A 5 12.16 -12.36 9.42
C GLU A 5 11.18 -13.53 9.50
N SER A 6 9.95 -13.30 9.96
CA SER A 6 8.91 -14.34 10.07
C SER A 6 7.90 -14.35 8.93
N GLY A 7 8.02 -13.42 7.97
CA GLY A 7 6.99 -13.17 6.96
C GLY A 7 5.74 -12.56 7.62
N GLY A 8 5.54 -11.26 7.44
CA GLY A 8 4.33 -10.59 7.94
C GLY A 8 3.07 -11.24 7.38
N THR A 9 1.95 -11.13 8.11
CA THR A 9 0.65 -11.74 7.76
C THR A 9 0.01 -11.22 6.47
N GLY A 10 0.67 -10.32 5.73
CA GLY A 10 0.12 -9.68 4.53
C GLY A 10 -0.97 -8.64 4.78
N LEU A 11 -1.34 -8.39 6.05
CA LEU A 11 -2.49 -7.54 6.39
C LEU A 11 -2.27 -6.04 6.12
N GLY A 12 -1.02 -5.57 6.06
CA GLY A 12 -0.72 -4.13 5.97
C GLY A 12 -1.38 -3.44 4.77
N LEU A 13 -1.10 -3.91 3.55
CA LEU A 13 -1.71 -3.32 2.35
C LEU A 13 -3.19 -3.69 2.18
N ALA A 14 -3.63 -4.81 2.76
CA ALA A 14 -5.05 -5.17 2.77
C ALA A 14 -5.88 -4.17 3.59
N ILE A 15 -5.37 -3.73 4.75
CA ILE A 15 -5.98 -2.68 5.57
C ILE A 15 -5.97 -1.34 4.83
N VAL A 16 -4.84 -0.97 4.21
CA VAL A 16 -4.72 0.29 3.45
C VAL A 16 -5.74 0.34 2.31
N LYS A 17 -5.83 -0.72 1.50
CA LYS A 17 -6.81 -0.80 0.40
C LYS A 17 -8.24 -0.65 0.92
N HIS A 18 -8.60 -1.37 1.99
CA HIS A 18 -9.93 -1.27 2.58
C HIS A 18 -10.29 0.15 3.04
N VAL A 19 -9.33 0.90 3.59
CA VAL A 19 -9.54 2.29 4.01
C VAL A 19 -9.72 3.21 2.80
N LEU A 20 -8.90 3.05 1.76
CA LEU A 20 -8.98 3.86 0.54
C LEU A 20 -10.27 3.64 -0.23
N ASP A 21 -10.75 2.39 -0.31
CA ASP A 21 -12.04 2.05 -0.93
C ASP A 21 -13.20 2.82 -0.26
N LYS A 22 -13.13 3.09 1.06
CA LYS A 22 -14.13 3.90 1.78
C LYS A 22 -14.05 5.40 1.54
N HIS A 23 -12.91 5.87 1.04
CA HIS A 23 -12.68 7.29 0.70
C HIS A 23 -12.75 7.52 -0.80
N GLU A 24 -13.27 6.55 -1.58
CA GLU A 24 -13.31 6.60 -3.04
C GLU A 24 -11.94 6.99 -3.64
N SER A 25 -10.87 6.50 -3.01
CA SER A 25 -9.49 6.86 -3.29
C SER A 25 -8.72 5.65 -3.81
N GLU A 26 -7.64 5.88 -4.56
CA GLU A 26 -6.90 4.80 -5.22
C GLU A 26 -5.51 4.58 -4.61
N LEU A 27 -5.13 3.32 -4.44
CA LEU A 27 -3.74 2.93 -4.12
C LEU A 27 -2.95 2.70 -5.41
N LYS A 28 -1.96 3.55 -5.70
CA LYS A 28 -0.99 3.37 -6.78
C LYS A 28 0.29 2.73 -6.26
N ILE A 29 0.79 1.74 -6.99
CA ILE A 29 2.05 1.06 -6.67
C ILE A 29 2.94 1.06 -7.90
N GLN A 30 4.16 1.58 -7.74
CA GLN A 30 5.21 1.53 -8.76
C GLN A 30 6.41 0.82 -8.18
N SER A 31 6.99 -0.14 -8.90
CA SER A 31 8.17 -0.87 -8.44
C SER A 31 9.17 -1.04 -9.55
N GLN A 32 10.44 -0.85 -9.22
CA GLN A 32 11.56 -1.12 -10.10
C GLN A 32 12.59 -1.99 -9.38
N VAL A 33 12.92 -3.13 -9.99
CA VAL A 33 13.95 -4.06 -9.49
C VAL A 33 15.27 -3.31 -9.28
N GLY A 34 15.87 -3.50 -8.10
CA GLY A 34 17.11 -2.83 -7.73
C GLY A 34 16.98 -1.35 -7.33
N LYS A 35 15.79 -0.73 -7.46
CA LYS A 35 15.54 0.65 -6.99
C LYS A 35 14.51 0.75 -5.87
N GLY A 36 13.64 -0.24 -5.74
CA GLY A 36 12.62 -0.30 -4.70
C GLY A 36 11.22 -0.03 -5.24
N SER A 37 10.31 0.31 -4.34
CA SER A 37 8.88 0.51 -4.64
C SER A 37 8.39 1.83 -4.04
N ILE A 38 7.47 2.47 -4.75
CA ILE A 38 6.71 3.65 -4.34
C ILE A 38 5.26 3.23 -4.18
N PHE A 39 4.65 3.63 -3.07
CA PHE A 39 3.24 3.44 -2.77
C PHE A 39 2.63 4.83 -2.57
N SER A 40 1.61 5.17 -3.35
CA SER A 40 0.94 6.47 -3.31
C SER A 40 -0.56 6.28 -3.16
N CYS A 41 -1.21 7.22 -2.48
CA CYS A 41 -2.66 7.24 -2.31
C CYS A 41 -3.20 8.49 -2.99
N ASP A 42 -4.04 8.29 -3.99
CA ASP A 42 -4.66 9.38 -4.75
C ASP A 42 -6.06 9.62 -4.18
N PHE A 43 -6.22 10.76 -3.50
CA PHE A 43 -7.51 11.20 -2.94
C PHE A 43 -8.14 12.22 -3.88
N HIS A 44 -9.42 12.03 -4.20
CA HIS A 44 -10.18 13.00 -4.99
C HIS A 44 -10.49 14.24 -4.15
N LEU A 45 -10.34 15.41 -4.75
CA LEU A 45 -10.76 16.70 -4.19
C LEU A 45 -12.01 17.12 -4.95
N ASP A 46 -13.17 16.93 -4.34
CA ASP A 46 -14.42 17.55 -4.80
C ASP A 46 -14.44 19.05 -4.52
#